data_AF-A0A8T7A387-F1
#
_entry.id   AF-A0A8T7A387-F1
#
_cell.length_a   1.000
_cell.length_b   1.000
_cell.length_c   1.000
_cell.angle_alpha   90.00
_cell.angle_beta   90.00
_cell.angle_gamma   90.00
#
_symmetry.space_group_name_H-M   'P 1'
#
loop_
_entity.id
_entity.type
_entity.pdbx_description
1 polymer ?
#
loop_
_entity_poly.entity_id
_entity_poly.type
_entity_poly.pdbx_seq_one_letter_code
_entity_poly.pdbx_strand_id
1 'polypeptide(L)' 'MSTGNFENWAGEISEIGAIYPFVGTEFVLWLIGMGLFILWLVIQYRSENKQLEDERKKYGNAETIKKLLDVENPEQF' A
#
# COMPACT_ATOMS: atom_id res chain seq x y z
N MET A 1 19.34 5.81 32.61
CA MET A 1 19.79 6.60 31.45
C MET A 1 18.73 7.65 31.18
N SER A 2 19.09 8.93 31.25
CA SER A 2 18.21 10.03 30.83
C SER A 2 18.24 10.08 29.30
N THR A 3 17.10 9.90 28.65
CA THR A 3 16.96 9.95 27.19
C THR A 3 16.81 11.38 26.64
N GLY A 4 16.84 12.39 27.50
CA GLY A 4 16.80 13.81 27.14
C GLY A 4 17.89 14.60 27.85
N ASN A 5 18.55 15.50 27.12
CA ASN A 5 19.57 16.43 27.61
C ASN A 5 18.95 17.67 28.29
N PHE A 6 17.79 17.55 28.94
CA PHE A 6 17.08 18.69 29.54
C PHE A 6 16.48 18.33 30.90
N GLU A 7 16.63 19.25 31.85
CA GLU A 7 16.12 19.11 33.23
C GLU A 7 14.69 19.65 33.41
N ASN A 8 14.22 20.52 32.51
CA ASN A 8 12.89 21.15 32.58
C ASN A 8 12.36 21.52 31.17
N TRP A 9 11.04 21.43 30.98
CA TRP A 9 10.31 21.81 29.75
C TRP A 9 10.03 23.31 29.63
N ALA A 10 10.63 24.13 30.51
CA ALA A 10 10.43 25.57 30.56
C ALA A 10 11.46 26.39 29.73
N GLY A 11 12.38 25.73 29.01
CA GLY A 11 13.34 26.39 28.11
C GLY A 11 12.76 26.71 26.74
N GLU A 12 13.46 27.51 25.92
CA GLU A 12 13.07 27.72 24.53
C GLU A 12 13.24 26.41 23.73
N ILE A 13 12.28 26.12 22.84
CA ILE A 13 12.30 24.92 21.97
C ILE A 13 13.59 24.85 21.12
N SER A 14 14.19 26.01 20.81
CA SER A 14 15.47 26.15 20.10
C SER A 14 16.68 25.59 20.87
N GLU A 15 16.62 25.55 22.20
CA GLU A 15 17.69 25.08 23.08
C GLU A 15 17.58 23.58 23.39
N ILE A 16 16.40 23.00 23.14
CA ILE A 16 16.16 21.57 23.23
C ILE A 16 16.77 20.95 21.96
N GLY A 17 17.91 20.29 22.11
CA GLY A 17 18.57 19.55 21.01
C GLY A 17 17.66 18.48 20.39
N ALA A 18 18.20 17.69 19.44
CA ALA A 18 17.42 16.70 18.69
C ALA A 18 16.49 15.85 19.58
N ILE A 19 15.16 16.03 19.39
CA ILE A 19 14.11 15.42 20.22
C ILE A 19 13.86 13.95 19.83
N TYR A 20 14.25 13.57 18.61
CA TYR A 20 14.14 12.21 18.10
C TYR A 20 15.38 11.82 17.26
N PRO A 21 15.62 10.52 17.02
CA PRO A 21 16.71 10.07 16.17
C PRO A 21 16.57 10.56 14.73
N PHE A 22 17.69 10.85 14.06
CA PHE A 22 17.73 11.22 12.63
C PHE A 22 17.12 12.59 12.26
N VAL A 23 17.04 13.52 13.22
CA VAL A 23 16.68 14.93 12.95
C VAL A 23 17.55 15.51 11.82
N GLY A 24 16.91 16.15 10.86
CA GLY A 24 17.54 16.72 9.65
C GLY A 24 17.66 15.76 8.47
N THR A 25 17.33 14.47 8.64
CA THR A 25 17.31 13.48 7.54
C THR A 25 15.91 13.17 7.02
N GLU A 26 14.89 13.87 7.53
CA GLU A 26 13.47 13.61 7.25
C GLU A 26 13.20 13.62 5.75
N PHE A 27 13.77 14.58 5.02
CA PHE A 27 13.58 14.69 3.58
C PHE A 27 14.21 13.53 2.81
N VAL A 28 15.37 13.03 3.25
CA VAL A 28 16.03 11.87 2.64
C VAL A 28 15.22 10.60 2.90
N LEU A 29 14.78 10.40 4.14
CA LEU A 29 13.93 9.26 4.51
C LEU A 29 12.60 9.30 3.77
N TRP A 30 12.02 10.49 3.58
CA TRP A 30 10.83 10.69 2.78
C TRP A 30 11.06 10.31 1.31
N LEU A 31 12.17 10.73 0.70
CA LEU A 31 12.52 10.35 -0.68
C LEU A 31 12.67 8.84 -0.83
N ILE A 32 13.31 8.17 0.13
CA ILE A 32 13.46 6.70 0.14
C ILE A 32 12.10 6.03 0.25
N GLY A 33 11.27 6.45 1.21
CA GLY A 33 9.92 5.92 1.40
C GLY A 33 9.05 6.12 0.16
N MET A 34 9.11 7.29 -0.46
CA MET A 34 8.39 7.59 -1.69
C MET A 34 8.87 6.71 -2.85
N GLY A 35 10.19 6.50 -3.01
CA GLY A 35 10.74 5.61 -4.04
C GLY A 35 10.27 4.16 -3.86
N LEU A 36 10.33 3.64 -2.63
CA LEU A 36 9.82 2.31 -2.31
C LEU A 36 8.32 2.18 -2.56
N PHE A 37 7.56 3.21 -2.22
CA PHE A 37 6.11 3.23 -2.43
C PHE A 37 5.75 3.16 -3.92
N ILE A 38 6.41 3.98 -4.76
CA ILE A 38 6.18 3.96 -6.21
C ILE A 38 6.58 2.61 -6.82
N LEU A 39 7.72 2.06 -6.40
CA LEU A 39 8.15 0.73 -6.85
C LEU A 39 7.10 -0.33 -6.51
N TRP A 40 6.58 -0.31 -5.28
CA TRP A 40 5.53 -1.21 -4.85
C TRP A 40 4.25 -1.05 -5.69
N LEU A 41 3.80 0.18 -5.97
CA LEU A 41 2.63 0.43 -6.82
C LEU A 41 2.79 -0.19 -8.21
N VAL A 42 3.98 -0.08 -8.82
CA VAL A 42 4.25 -0.67 -10.14
C VAL A 42 4.16 -2.20 -10.08
N ILE A 43 4.71 -2.82 -9.04
CA ILE A 43 4.67 -4.28 -8.88
C ILE A 43 3.23 -4.74 -8.64
N GLN A 44 2.50 -4.06 -7.75
CA GLN A 44 1.10 -4.37 -7.43
C GLN A 44 0.23 -4.32 -8.68
N TYR A 45 0.29 -3.21 -9.43
CA TYR A 45 -0.48 -3.03 -10.66
C TYR A 45 -0.22 -4.13 -11.70
N ARG A 46 1.05 -4.51 -11.88
CA ARG A 46 1.42 -5.59 -12.81
C ARG A 46 0.91 -6.95 -12.35
N SER A 47 0.95 -7.22 -11.04
CA SER A 47 0.43 -8.47 -10.48
C SER A 47 -1.09 -8.57 -10.65
N GLU A 48 -1.81 -7.49 -10.34
CA GLU A 48 -3.27 -7.44 -10.47
C GLU A 48 -3.72 -7.59 -11.92
N ASN A 49 -3.09 -6.88 -12.86
CA ASN A 49 -3.42 -7.03 -14.28
C ASN A 49 -3.24 -8.46 -14.78
N LYS A 50 -2.19 -9.16 -14.33
CA LYS A 50 -1.98 -10.56 -14.71
C LYS A 50 -3.10 -11.45 -14.18
N GLN A 51 -3.50 -11.27 -12.92
CA GLN A 51 -4.59 -12.06 -12.32
C GLN A 51 -5.91 -11.79 -13.03
N LEU A 52 -6.22 -10.52 -13.33
CA LEU A 52 -7.43 -10.13 -14.06
C LEU A 52 -7.46 -10.71 -15.47
N GLU A 53 -6.32 -10.77 -16.18
CA GLU A 53 -6.26 -11.42 -17.50
C GLU A 53 -6.51 -12.92 -17.43
N ASP A 54 -5.96 -13.60 -16.43
CA ASP A 54 -6.16 -15.04 -16.22
C ASP A 54 -7.62 -15.34 -15.85
N GLU A 55 -8.24 -14.51 -15.01
CA GLU A 55 -9.67 -14.59 -14.70
C GLU A 55 -10.55 -14.30 -15.92
N ARG A 56 -10.21 -13.28 -16.71
CA ARG A 56 -10.92 -12.96 -17.95
C ARG A 56 -10.87 -14.12 -18.94
N LYS A 57 -9.75 -14.84 -19.04
CA LYS A 57 -9.67 -16.04 -19.89
C LYS A 57 -10.51 -17.19 -19.35
N LYS A 58 -10.59 -17.35 -18.02
CA LYS A 58 -11.31 -18.44 -17.37
C LYS A 58 -12.82 -18.25 -17.34
N TYR A 59 -13.29 -17.02 -17.16
CA TYR A 59 -14.71 -16.70 -16.96
C TYR A 59 -15.32 -15.80 -18.03
N GLY A 60 -14.50 -15.13 -18.85
CA GLY A 60 -14.97 -14.16 -19.86
C GLY A 60 -15.47 -14.78 -21.16
N ASN A 61 -15.55 -16.11 -21.28
CA ASN A 61 -16.13 -16.74 -22.45
C ASN A 61 -17.66 -16.63 -22.36
N ALA A 62 -18.31 -16.04 -23.37
CA ALA A 62 -19.76 -15.83 -23.38
C ALA A 62 -20.55 -17.15 -23.23
N GLU A 63 -19.97 -18.26 -23.68
CA GLU A 63 -20.49 -19.62 -23.45
C GLU A 63 -20.47 -20.05 -21.97
N THR A 64 -19.45 -19.66 -21.20
CA THR A 64 -19.36 -20.00 -19.77
C THR A 64 -20.39 -19.21 -18.97
N ILE A 65 -20.57 -17.92 -19.29
CA ILE A 65 -21.61 -17.09 -18.67
C ILE A 65 -23.00 -17.60 -19.04
N LYS A 66 -23.24 -17.97 -20.31
CA LYS A 66 -24.51 -18.55 -20.75
C LYS A 66 -24.79 -19.88 -20.06
N LYS A 67 -23.78 -20.74 -19.90
CA LYS A 67 -23.91 -22.02 -19.20
C LYS A 67 -24.16 -21.86 -17.71
N LEU A 68 -23.59 -20.85 -17.06
CA LEU A 68 -23.86 -20.54 -15.65
C LEU A 68 -25.28 -20.00 -15.47
N LEU A 69 -25.73 -19.10 -16.36
CA LEU A 69 -27.10 -18.57 -16.36
C LEU A 69 -28.15 -19.65 -16.66
N ASP A 70 -27.87 -20.58 -17.58
CA ASP A 70 -28.76 -21.71 -17.90
C ASP A 70 -28.85 -22.72 -16.76
N VAL A 71 -27.79 -22.89 -15.95
CA VAL A 71 -27.81 -23.76 -14.75
C VAL A 71 -28.56 -23.09 -13.59
N GLU A 72 -28.57 -21.77 -13.53
CA GLU A 72 -29.24 -21.00 -12.47
C GLU A 72 -30.75 -20.83 -12.72
N ASN A 73 -31.26 -21.06 -13.95
CA ASN A 73 -32.68 -20.97 -14.26
C ASN A 73 -33.43 -22.28 -13.91
N PRO A 74 -34.17 -22.37 -12.79
CA PRO A 74 -34.78 -23.61 -12.30
C PRO A 74 -36.16 -23.89 -12.93
N GLU A 75 -36.65 -23.05 -13.85
CA GLU A 75 -38.03 -23.08 -14.37
C GLU A 75 -38.25 -24.01 -15.58
N GLN A 76 -37.42 -25.06 -15.75
CA GLN A 76 -37.53 -26.02 -16.88
C GLN A 76 -37.85 -27.47 -16.45
N PHE A 77 -38.54 -27.68 -15.33
CA PHE A 77 -39.20 -28.95 -15.01
C PHE A 77 -40.73 -28.81 -15.03
#